data_AF-A0A7K4HI92-F1
#
_entry.id   AF-A0A7K4HI92-F1
#
_cell.length_a   1.000
_cell.length_b   1.000
_cell.length_c   1.000
_cell.angle_alpha   90.00
_cell.angle_beta   90.00
_cell.angle_gamma   90.00
#
_symmetry.space_group_name_H-M   'P 1'
#
loop_
_entity.id
_entity.type
_entity.pdbx_description
1 polymer ?
#
loop_
_entity_poly.entity_id
_entity_poly.type
_entity_poly.pdbx_seq_one_letter_code
_entity_poly.pdbx_strand_id
1 'polypeptide(L)'
;MDVKVFQFNGCKKCFNESLLLKEGSKYRVEFVSNPKNWKEEKVDVSVITGYLLPNDLEHLERIKNNSTKIIAYGDCTATGGVFALANQKGHEVTPLTNLVEISSNVHGCLGEIEELKLVIDGTKVPKLKSLCQVCSRKATCDYLESINRQIELKDSETCFNDLGFLCSGFTATECKEKCIDYNTPCRGCKPSIDRSGIRMLAMFGTLAGNIEIATEHSVKGATDKLGDEVDDLTDSLPDVVGNFFRFTLPTSGFPKGRIPSSGSLLEDVFIGRLIEEIPLITGLLGGAKSISLTLKFIESYEKANQIEVSEQTKKYRNKLLLLETDLLKAIESEDAPKYRELTDKIRSIAGNMNLSNVFYGGFKSIIDPNDDFNEYKAHVFDVVEGTYKNGSIEYTLDPIGIIKEIKINEELL
;
A
#
# COMPACT_ATOMS: atom_id res chain seq x y z
N MET A 1 -29.15 5.08 13.63
CA MET A 1 -28.31 5.94 12.77
C MET A 1 -28.10 5.21 11.46
N ASP A 2 -28.46 5.87 10.37
CA ASP A 2 -28.32 5.36 9.01
C ASP A 2 -26.92 5.69 8.47
N VAL A 3 -26.19 4.66 8.07
CA VAL A 3 -24.82 4.78 7.57
C VAL A 3 -24.77 4.19 6.18
N LYS A 4 -24.42 5.01 5.18
CA LYS A 4 -24.14 4.53 3.83
C LYS A 4 -22.65 4.55 3.55
N VAL A 5 -22.13 3.42 3.10
CA VAL A 5 -20.73 3.31 2.66
C VAL A 5 -20.72 3.34 1.14
N PHE A 6 -20.02 4.31 0.57
CA PHE A 6 -19.90 4.51 -0.86
C PHE A 6 -18.53 4.04 -1.33
N GLN A 7 -18.50 3.19 -2.35
CA GLN A 7 -17.28 2.81 -3.05
C GLN A 7 -17.18 3.60 -4.36
N PHE A 8 -16.13 4.38 -4.50
CA PHE A 8 -15.72 4.98 -5.77
C PHE A 8 -14.76 4.02 -6.49
N ASN A 9 -13.58 4.48 -6.87
CA ASN A 9 -12.66 3.70 -7.68
C ASN A 9 -11.65 2.91 -6.81
N GLY A 10 -11.03 1.87 -7.36
CA GLY A 10 -9.94 1.12 -6.72
C GLY A 10 -10.35 -0.18 -6.02
N CYS A 11 -9.58 -0.57 -4.99
CA CYS A 11 -9.49 -1.96 -4.52
C CYS A 11 -10.62 -2.47 -3.60
N LYS A 12 -11.56 -1.64 -3.16
CA LYS A 12 -12.66 -2.02 -2.25
C LYS A 12 -12.28 -2.57 -0.88
N LYS A 13 -11.01 -2.54 -0.44
CA LYS A 13 -10.63 -3.08 0.88
C LYS A 13 -11.31 -2.38 2.04
N CYS A 14 -11.26 -1.04 2.09
CA CYS A 14 -11.93 -0.25 3.13
C CYS A 14 -13.46 -0.44 3.05
N PHE A 15 -14.02 -0.49 1.85
CA PHE A 15 -15.44 -0.79 1.65
C PHE A 15 -15.82 -2.14 2.28
N ASN A 16 -15.05 -3.20 2.00
CA ASN A 16 -15.30 -4.51 2.57
C ASN A 16 -15.06 -4.56 4.08
N GLU A 17 -14.01 -3.90 4.60
CA GLU A 17 -13.75 -3.85 6.05
C GLU A 17 -14.92 -3.21 6.82
N SER A 18 -15.65 -2.27 6.19
CA SER A 18 -16.82 -1.67 6.80
C SER A 18 -18.03 -2.60 6.95
N LEU A 19 -17.98 -3.84 6.42
CA LEU A 19 -18.89 -4.93 6.81
C LEU A 19 -18.95 -5.11 8.33
N LEU A 20 -17.82 -4.92 9.01
CA LEU A 20 -17.70 -5.02 10.47
C LEU A 20 -18.52 -3.95 11.23
N LEU A 21 -19.05 -2.93 10.55
CA LEU A 21 -20.03 -2.01 11.14
C LEU A 21 -21.39 -2.69 11.41
N LYS A 22 -21.71 -3.78 10.71
CA LYS A 22 -22.97 -4.53 10.91
C LYS A 22 -22.98 -5.35 12.19
N GLU A 23 -21.82 -5.60 12.79
CA GLU A 23 -21.73 -6.29 14.07
C GLU A 23 -22.35 -5.43 15.20
N GLY A 24 -23.21 -6.04 16.03
CA GLY A 24 -23.75 -5.39 17.23
C GLY A 24 -24.93 -4.43 17.01
N SER A 25 -25.58 -4.46 15.84
CA SER A 25 -26.88 -3.83 15.50
C SER A 25 -27.03 -2.31 15.75
N LYS A 26 -25.97 -1.60 16.08
CA LYS A 26 -26.00 -0.15 16.37
C LYS A 26 -26.33 0.73 15.16
N TYR A 27 -25.87 0.32 13.98
CA TYR A 27 -26.01 1.08 12.74
C TYR A 27 -26.90 0.33 11.75
N ARG A 28 -27.73 1.07 11.01
CA ARG A 28 -28.33 0.56 9.78
C ARG A 28 -27.33 0.85 8.67
N VAL A 29 -26.61 -0.17 8.22
CA VAL A 29 -25.52 -0.02 7.24
C VAL A 29 -25.99 -0.49 5.87
N GLU A 30 -25.84 0.36 4.87
CA GLU A 30 -26.07 0.03 3.46
C GLU A 30 -24.84 0.32 2.61
N PHE A 31 -24.58 -0.58 1.67
CA PHE A 31 -23.42 -0.54 0.78
C PHE A 31 -23.82 -0.06 -0.60
N VAL A 32 -23.22 1.05 -1.04
CA VAL A 32 -23.44 1.65 -2.35
C VAL A 32 -22.17 1.46 -3.18
N SER A 33 -22.14 0.38 -3.96
CA SER A 33 -20.98 0.01 -4.79
C SER A 33 -20.89 0.80 -6.11
N ASN A 34 -21.97 1.47 -6.52
CA ASN A 34 -22.01 2.35 -7.68
C ASN A 34 -22.71 3.67 -7.31
N PRO A 35 -21.95 4.68 -6.84
CA PRO A 35 -22.49 5.97 -6.40
C PRO A 35 -23.29 6.71 -7.48
N LYS A 36 -23.04 6.44 -8.77
CA LYS A 36 -23.73 7.08 -9.90
C LYS A 36 -25.22 6.76 -9.96
N ASN A 37 -25.62 5.60 -9.43
CA ASN A 37 -26.99 5.11 -9.45
C ASN A 37 -27.73 5.35 -8.12
N TRP A 38 -27.10 6.06 -7.18
CA TRP A 38 -27.67 6.29 -5.87
C TRP A 38 -28.84 7.29 -5.94
N LYS A 39 -29.91 7.02 -5.18
CA LYS A 39 -31.22 7.71 -5.28
C LYS A 39 -31.36 8.96 -4.41
N GLU A 40 -30.26 9.50 -3.90
CA GLU A 40 -30.22 10.78 -3.17
C GLU A 40 -31.15 10.84 -1.94
N GLU A 41 -31.41 9.71 -1.31
CA GLU A 41 -32.11 9.65 -0.04
C GLU A 41 -31.30 10.29 1.10
N LYS A 42 -31.97 10.77 2.15
CA LYS A 42 -31.30 11.36 3.31
C LYS A 42 -30.54 10.31 4.11
N VAL A 43 -29.32 10.67 4.51
CA VAL A 43 -28.38 9.80 5.24
C VAL A 43 -27.84 10.55 6.46
N ASP A 44 -27.72 9.87 7.60
CA ASP A 44 -27.07 10.47 8.77
C ASP A 44 -25.56 10.58 8.53
N VAL A 45 -24.92 9.48 8.12
CA VAL A 45 -23.47 9.43 7.89
C VAL A 45 -23.14 8.76 6.56
N SER A 46 -22.38 9.47 5.72
CA SER A 46 -21.82 8.91 4.48
C SER A 46 -20.33 8.64 4.65
N VAL A 47 -19.93 7.39 4.46
CA VAL A 47 -18.53 6.95 4.48
C VAL A 47 -18.06 6.78 3.05
N ILE A 48 -17.07 7.55 2.63
CA ILE A 48 -16.52 7.52 1.27
C ILE A 48 -15.25 6.68 1.27
N THR A 49 -15.16 5.75 0.32
CA THR A 49 -14.02 4.86 0.13
C THR A 49 -13.58 4.83 -1.33
N GLY A 50 -12.31 4.51 -1.56
CA GLY A 50 -11.72 4.47 -2.90
C GLY A 50 -11.05 5.77 -3.31
N TYR A 51 -10.29 5.73 -4.41
CA TYR A 51 -9.68 6.93 -4.94
C TYR A 51 -10.69 7.73 -5.77
N LEU A 52 -10.50 9.05 -5.83
CA LEU A 52 -11.42 9.99 -6.46
C LEU A 52 -10.75 10.70 -7.62
N LEU A 53 -11.55 11.06 -8.60
CA LEU A 53 -11.18 11.86 -9.77
C LEU A 53 -11.99 13.18 -9.75
N PRO A 54 -11.55 14.23 -10.46
CA PRO A 54 -12.30 15.47 -10.55
C PRO A 54 -13.74 15.27 -11.07
N ASN A 55 -13.95 14.30 -11.95
CA ASN A 55 -15.27 13.96 -12.50
C ASN A 55 -16.22 13.30 -11.47
N ASP A 56 -15.75 12.92 -10.29
CA ASP A 56 -16.60 12.40 -9.21
C ASP A 56 -17.32 13.51 -8.44
N LEU A 57 -16.96 14.79 -8.67
CA LEU A 57 -17.45 15.95 -7.94
C LEU A 57 -18.98 16.04 -7.89
N GLU A 58 -19.65 15.82 -9.03
CA GLU A 58 -21.12 15.92 -9.09
C GLU A 58 -21.79 14.89 -8.15
N HIS A 59 -21.28 13.66 -8.13
CA HIS A 59 -21.80 12.60 -7.27
C HIS A 59 -21.49 12.87 -5.79
N LEU A 60 -20.30 13.42 -5.50
CA LEU A 60 -19.91 13.80 -4.14
C LEU A 60 -20.76 14.95 -3.59
N GLU A 61 -21.09 15.95 -4.41
CA GLU A 61 -21.99 17.05 -4.01
C GLU A 61 -23.41 16.54 -3.72
N ARG A 62 -23.93 15.59 -4.51
CA ARG A 62 -25.22 14.94 -4.22
C ARG A 62 -25.18 14.19 -2.88
N ILE A 63 -24.11 13.46 -2.60
CA ILE A 63 -23.92 12.78 -1.30
C ILE A 63 -23.86 13.82 -0.18
N LYS A 64 -23.06 14.88 -0.35
CA LYS A 64 -22.91 15.97 0.64
C LYS A 64 -24.24 16.62 0.98
N ASN A 65 -25.02 17.01 -0.02
CA ASN A 65 -26.31 17.69 0.17
C ASN A 65 -27.37 16.81 0.86
N ASN A 66 -27.16 15.50 0.89
CA ASN A 66 -28.06 14.53 1.49
C ASN A 66 -27.49 13.86 2.76
N SER A 67 -26.30 14.25 3.20
CA SER A 67 -25.63 13.67 4.36
C SER A 67 -25.51 14.67 5.50
N THR A 68 -25.67 14.22 6.74
CA THR A 68 -25.35 15.07 7.91
C THR A 68 -23.86 15.09 8.19
N LYS A 69 -23.15 13.98 7.97
CA LYS A 69 -21.70 13.85 8.10
C LYS A 69 -21.10 13.12 6.90
N ILE A 70 -19.89 13.51 6.51
CA ILE A 70 -19.10 12.83 5.48
C ILE A 70 -17.75 12.45 6.06
N ILE A 71 -17.37 11.19 5.91
CA ILE A 71 -16.12 10.64 6.41
C ILE A 71 -15.32 10.08 5.24
N ALA A 72 -14.07 10.51 5.09
CA ALA A 72 -13.14 9.81 4.20
C ALA A 72 -12.57 8.59 4.94
N TYR A 73 -12.75 7.39 4.38
CA TYR A 73 -12.27 6.16 4.99
C TYR A 73 -11.25 5.44 4.11
N GLY A 74 -10.00 5.48 4.55
CA GLY A 74 -8.83 4.96 3.86
C GLY A 74 -8.04 6.04 3.12
N ASP A 75 -6.75 5.78 2.94
CA ASP A 75 -5.82 6.79 2.42
C ASP A 75 -6.06 7.12 0.95
N CYS A 76 -6.61 6.19 0.16
CA CYS A 76 -7.04 6.49 -1.22
C CYS A 76 -8.02 7.67 -1.29
N THR A 77 -8.91 7.80 -0.30
CA THR A 77 -9.88 8.89 -0.21
C THR A 77 -9.29 10.11 0.53
N ALA A 78 -8.52 9.87 1.59
CA ALA A 78 -8.02 10.94 2.46
C ALA A 78 -6.84 11.73 1.86
N THR A 79 -5.95 11.08 1.11
CA THR A 79 -4.70 11.66 0.59
C THR A 79 -4.46 11.36 -0.89
N GLY A 80 -5.30 10.50 -1.49
CA GLY A 80 -5.13 9.94 -2.84
C GLY A 80 -4.53 8.53 -2.83
N GLY A 81 -3.80 8.18 -1.78
CA GLY A 81 -3.24 6.84 -1.56
C GLY A 81 -2.34 6.35 -2.70
N VAL A 82 -2.16 5.03 -2.77
CA VAL A 82 -1.23 4.38 -3.71
C VAL A 82 -1.59 4.62 -5.19
N PHE A 83 -2.87 4.77 -5.52
CA PHE A 83 -3.31 5.06 -6.88
C PHE A 83 -2.85 6.43 -7.38
N ALA A 84 -2.62 7.37 -6.47
CA ALA A 84 -2.17 8.70 -6.84
C ALA A 84 -0.74 8.75 -7.37
N LEU A 85 0.03 7.67 -7.25
CA LEU A 85 1.32 7.54 -7.91
C LEU A 85 1.23 7.72 -9.43
N ALA A 86 0.09 7.36 -10.03
CA ALA A 86 -0.17 7.59 -11.45
C ALA A 86 -0.21 9.10 -11.81
N ASN A 87 -0.39 10.01 -10.85
CA ASN A 87 -0.42 11.45 -11.12
C ASN A 87 0.90 12.00 -11.67
N GLN A 88 2.04 11.36 -11.36
CA GLN A 88 3.31 11.71 -11.97
C GLN A 88 3.28 11.57 -13.51
N LYS A 89 2.33 10.75 -14.01
CA LYS A 89 2.08 10.45 -15.41
C LYS A 89 0.88 11.18 -16.02
N GLY A 90 0.30 12.13 -15.30
CA GLY A 90 -0.76 13.01 -15.81
C GLY A 90 -2.18 12.61 -15.38
N HIS A 91 -2.33 11.51 -14.63
CA HIS A 91 -3.60 11.20 -13.97
C HIS A 91 -3.94 12.21 -12.87
N GLU A 92 -5.20 12.26 -12.47
CA GLU A 92 -5.71 13.32 -11.57
C GLU A 92 -6.37 12.76 -10.30
N VAL A 93 -5.82 11.69 -9.74
CA VAL A 93 -6.29 11.19 -8.44
C VAL A 93 -6.20 12.30 -7.40
N THR A 94 -7.32 12.59 -6.75
CA THR A 94 -7.49 13.79 -5.92
C THR A 94 -8.06 13.41 -4.54
N PRO A 95 -7.53 13.95 -3.43
CA PRO A 95 -8.11 13.77 -2.10
C PRO A 95 -9.54 14.31 -2.00
N LEU A 96 -10.38 13.68 -1.19
CA LEU A 96 -11.78 14.10 -1.01
C LEU A 96 -11.93 15.55 -0.53
N THR A 97 -11.02 16.01 0.34
CA THR A 97 -11.01 17.38 0.87
C THR A 97 -10.83 18.45 -0.19
N ASN A 98 -10.31 18.10 -1.37
CA ASN A 98 -10.16 19.05 -2.48
C ASN A 98 -11.43 19.13 -3.35
N LEU A 99 -12.38 18.21 -3.15
CA LEU A 99 -13.62 18.15 -3.92
C LEU A 99 -14.80 18.63 -3.11
N VAL A 100 -14.92 18.19 -1.85
CA VAL A 100 -16.02 18.57 -0.95
C VAL A 100 -15.53 18.74 0.49
N GLU A 101 -16.30 19.50 1.28
CA GLU A 101 -16.10 19.59 2.72
C GLU A 101 -16.46 18.29 3.41
N ILE A 102 -15.64 17.86 4.37
CA ILE A 102 -15.82 16.61 5.11
C ILE A 102 -15.75 16.85 6.60
N SER A 103 -16.30 15.90 7.37
CA SER A 103 -16.27 15.95 8.83
C SER A 103 -14.94 15.42 9.38
N SER A 104 -14.42 14.31 8.83
CA SER A 104 -13.24 13.61 9.35
C SER A 104 -12.56 12.73 8.30
N ASN A 105 -11.26 12.48 8.52
CA ASN A 105 -10.48 11.45 7.82
C ASN A 105 -10.18 10.28 8.77
N VAL A 106 -10.27 9.06 8.25
CA VAL A 106 -9.73 7.85 8.87
C VAL A 106 -8.66 7.31 7.94
N HIS A 107 -7.40 7.54 8.31
CA HIS A 107 -6.23 7.17 7.50
C HIS A 107 -5.92 5.67 7.57
N GLY A 108 -5.16 5.20 6.59
CA GLY A 108 -4.68 3.82 6.52
C GLY A 108 -4.99 3.13 5.20
N CYS A 109 -4.20 2.12 4.89
CA CYS A 109 -4.44 1.20 3.79
C CYS A 109 -4.07 -0.18 4.34
N LEU A 110 -4.93 -0.91 5.05
CA LEU A 110 -6.37 -0.73 5.32
C LEU A 110 -6.68 0.28 6.45
N GLY A 111 -7.80 1.01 6.36
CA GLY A 111 -8.27 1.89 7.44
C GLY A 111 -8.83 1.09 8.63
N GLU A 112 -8.75 1.63 9.85
CA GLU A 112 -9.18 0.90 11.04
C GLU A 112 -10.67 1.07 11.36
N ILE A 113 -11.35 -0.06 11.49
CA ILE A 113 -12.79 -0.09 11.75
C ILE A 113 -13.19 0.58 13.07
N GLU A 114 -12.37 0.44 14.12
CA GLU A 114 -12.69 1.00 15.43
C GLU A 114 -12.55 2.53 15.44
N GLU A 115 -11.58 3.08 14.70
CA GLU A 115 -11.50 4.52 14.46
C GLU A 115 -12.72 5.02 13.67
N LEU A 116 -13.13 4.29 12.64
CA LEU A 116 -14.32 4.63 11.87
C LEU A 116 -15.57 4.66 12.75
N LYS A 117 -15.77 3.67 13.63
CA LYS A 117 -16.89 3.63 14.59
C LYS A 117 -16.91 4.87 15.49
N LEU A 118 -15.75 5.24 16.06
CA LEU A 118 -15.63 6.43 16.91
C LEU A 118 -16.00 7.72 16.15
N VAL A 119 -15.51 7.87 14.91
CA VAL A 119 -15.79 9.03 14.07
C VAL A 119 -17.28 9.10 13.69
N ILE A 120 -17.87 7.97 13.30
CA ILE A 120 -19.31 7.85 13.01
C ILE A 120 -20.13 8.35 14.22
N ASP A 121 -19.77 7.89 15.41
CA ASP A 121 -20.41 8.29 16.67
C ASP A 121 -20.17 9.75 17.08
N GLY A 122 -19.31 10.49 16.36
CA GLY A 122 -18.88 11.83 16.76
C GLY A 122 -18.01 11.84 18.02
N THR A 123 -17.43 10.69 18.37
CA THR A 123 -16.49 10.55 19.48
C THR A 123 -15.08 10.90 19.01
N LYS A 124 -14.31 11.57 19.87
CA LYS A 124 -12.93 11.92 19.57
C LYS A 124 -12.07 10.65 19.48
N VAL A 125 -11.40 10.46 18.34
CA VAL A 125 -10.40 9.39 18.19
C VAL A 125 -9.22 9.67 19.14
N PRO A 126 -8.79 8.69 19.96
CA PRO A 126 -7.62 8.83 20.80
C PRO A 126 -6.38 9.22 20.00
N LYS A 127 -5.51 10.04 20.58
CA LYS A 127 -4.23 10.37 19.94
C LYS A 127 -3.36 9.11 19.90
N LEU A 128 -3.13 8.60 18.71
CA LEU A 128 -2.25 7.48 18.44
C LEU A 128 -0.79 7.86 18.67
N LYS A 129 0.02 6.89 19.11
CA LYS A 129 1.48 7.03 19.23
C LYS A 129 2.13 7.06 17.85
N SER A 130 3.34 7.61 17.76
CA SER A 130 4.14 7.43 16.54
C SER A 130 4.53 5.96 16.39
N LEU A 131 4.73 5.49 15.17
CA LEU A 131 5.07 4.08 14.95
C LEU A 131 6.38 3.70 15.63
N CYS A 132 7.38 4.58 15.61
CA CYS A 132 8.66 4.36 16.30
C CYS A 132 8.51 4.17 17.82
N GLN A 133 7.50 4.77 18.46
CA GLN A 133 7.26 4.60 19.91
C GLN A 133 6.76 3.20 20.29
N VAL A 134 6.17 2.47 19.35
CA VAL A 134 5.65 1.11 19.58
C VAL A 134 6.44 0.05 18.82
N CYS A 135 7.46 0.45 18.06
CA CYS A 135 8.35 -0.45 17.34
C CYS A 135 9.29 -1.17 18.32
N SER A 136 9.49 -2.46 18.13
CA SER A 136 10.45 -3.26 18.92
C SER A 136 11.90 -2.94 18.58
N ARG A 137 12.16 -2.54 17.33
CA ARG A 137 13.50 -2.22 16.82
C ARG A 137 14.06 -0.95 17.44
N LYS A 138 15.38 -0.87 17.60
CA LYS A 138 16.13 0.22 18.21
C LYS A 138 16.89 1.00 17.17
N ALA A 139 16.75 2.32 17.22
CA ALA A 139 17.48 3.22 16.33
C ALA A 139 18.77 3.72 17.01
N THR A 140 19.88 3.69 16.29
CA THR A 140 21.13 4.38 16.62
C THR A 140 21.18 5.77 15.99
N CYS A 141 20.45 5.98 14.87
CA CYS A 141 20.48 7.19 14.06
C CYS A 141 21.87 7.50 13.47
N ASP A 142 22.70 6.48 13.29
CA ASP A 142 23.98 6.61 12.60
C ASP A 142 23.78 6.80 11.09
N TYR A 143 24.81 7.32 10.42
CA TYR A 143 24.82 7.41 8.96
C TYR A 143 24.82 6.00 8.35
N LEU A 144 24.16 5.87 7.18
CA LEU A 144 24.04 4.59 6.49
C LEU A 144 25.38 4.17 5.89
N GLU A 145 25.70 2.88 6.01
CA GLU A 145 26.79 2.25 5.25
C GLU A 145 26.37 1.98 3.80
N SER A 146 25.11 1.58 3.58
CA SER A 146 24.53 1.30 2.28
C SER A 146 23.01 1.48 2.30
N ILE A 147 22.38 1.53 1.12
CA ILE A 147 20.93 1.47 0.97
C ILE A 147 20.56 0.11 0.40
N ASN A 148 19.60 -0.56 1.04
CA ASN A 148 19.21 -1.92 0.71
C ASN A 148 17.82 -1.95 0.07
N ARG A 149 17.70 -2.67 -1.04
CA ARG A 149 16.47 -2.86 -1.81
C ARG A 149 15.71 -4.12 -1.42
N GLN A 150 16.40 -5.27 -1.41
CA GLN A 150 15.80 -6.57 -1.11
C GLN A 150 15.94 -6.93 0.38
N ILE A 151 14.84 -7.36 0.98
CA ILE A 151 14.79 -7.65 2.42
C ILE A 151 15.21 -9.10 2.68
N GLU A 152 16.47 -9.29 3.10
CA GLU A 152 16.94 -10.54 3.71
C GLU A 152 17.48 -10.30 5.11
N LEU A 153 16.57 -10.11 6.06
CA LEU A 153 16.94 -9.75 7.43
C LEU A 153 16.90 -10.96 8.35
N LYS A 154 18.08 -11.32 8.90
CA LYS A 154 18.19 -12.13 10.12
C LYS A 154 18.04 -11.25 11.38
N ASP A 155 18.41 -9.97 11.26
CA ASP A 155 18.29 -8.99 12.34
C ASP A 155 16.83 -8.58 12.57
N SER A 156 16.37 -8.70 13.82
CA SER A 156 15.05 -8.29 14.29
C SER A 156 15.07 -7.14 15.31
N GLU A 157 16.25 -6.62 15.66
CA GLU A 157 16.45 -5.66 16.75
C GLU A 157 16.86 -4.27 16.27
N THR A 158 17.61 -4.15 15.18
CA THR A 158 18.11 -2.89 14.64
C THR A 158 17.04 -2.19 13.80
N CYS A 159 16.95 -0.86 13.86
CA CYS A 159 16.04 -0.08 13.04
C CYS A 159 16.25 -0.36 11.55
N PHE A 160 15.15 -0.50 10.79
CA PHE A 160 15.22 -0.68 9.34
C PHE A 160 15.99 0.45 8.64
N ASN A 161 15.77 1.71 9.06
CA ASN A 161 16.48 2.83 8.46
C ASN A 161 17.99 2.71 8.69
N ASP A 162 18.43 2.34 9.89
CA ASP A 162 19.85 2.18 10.21
C ASP A 162 20.48 0.99 9.46
N LEU A 163 19.67 -0.02 9.12
CA LEU A 163 20.06 -1.13 8.24
C LEU A 163 19.99 -0.76 6.74
N GLY A 164 19.78 0.50 6.39
CA GLY A 164 19.71 0.96 4.99
C GLY A 164 18.38 0.70 4.29
N PHE A 165 17.35 0.21 4.98
CA PHE A 165 16.00 0.00 4.42
C PHE A 165 15.09 1.18 4.69
N LEU A 166 14.51 1.77 3.66
CA LEU A 166 13.59 2.89 3.82
C LEU A 166 12.34 2.50 4.63
N CYS A 167 12.23 3.04 5.84
CA CYS A 167 11.10 2.83 6.74
C CYS A 167 10.45 4.15 7.14
N SER A 168 9.21 4.36 6.69
CA SER A 168 8.39 5.56 6.96
C SER A 168 7.83 5.62 8.39
N GLY A 169 8.33 4.81 9.32
CA GLY A 169 7.85 4.79 10.71
C GLY A 169 8.06 6.13 11.43
N PHE A 170 9.09 6.88 11.04
CA PHE A 170 9.38 8.21 11.57
C PHE A 170 8.26 9.23 11.32
N THR A 171 7.54 9.06 10.21
CA THR A 171 6.46 9.97 9.78
C THR A 171 5.07 9.31 9.82
N ALA A 172 4.94 8.18 10.52
CA ALA A 172 3.70 7.41 10.61
C ALA A 172 3.24 7.21 12.06
N THR A 173 1.95 6.95 12.27
CA THR A 173 1.42 6.52 13.57
C THR A 173 1.41 5.00 13.68
N GLU A 174 1.20 4.49 14.90
CA GLU A 174 0.80 3.10 15.09
C GLU A 174 -0.47 2.76 14.30
N CYS A 175 -0.56 1.51 13.85
CA CYS A 175 -1.75 0.98 13.17
C CYS A 175 -1.99 -0.49 13.53
N LYS A 176 -3.13 -1.05 13.13
CA LYS A 176 -3.41 -2.50 13.29
C LYS A 176 -2.57 -3.38 12.35
N GLU A 177 -2.34 -2.95 11.12
CA GLU A 177 -1.72 -3.75 10.05
C GLU A 177 -0.17 -3.66 10.04
N LYS A 178 0.47 -3.48 11.21
CA LYS A 178 1.90 -3.11 11.35
C LYS A 178 2.83 -3.98 10.51
N CYS A 179 3.34 -3.42 9.42
CA CYS A 179 4.27 -4.13 8.52
C CYS A 179 5.55 -4.55 9.25
N ILE A 180 6.00 -3.74 10.20
CA ILE A 180 7.24 -3.93 10.97
C ILE A 180 7.24 -5.22 11.80
N ASP A 181 6.07 -5.74 12.16
CA ASP A 181 5.93 -6.99 12.92
C ASP A 181 6.21 -8.22 12.03
N TYR A 182 6.21 -8.04 10.70
CA TYR A 182 6.43 -9.08 9.69
C TYR A 182 7.68 -8.82 8.86
N ASN A 183 8.72 -8.32 9.52
CA ASN A 183 10.03 -8.04 8.93
C ASN A 183 9.95 -7.19 7.64
N THR A 184 9.06 -6.18 7.64
CA THR A 184 8.81 -5.31 6.49
C THR A 184 8.82 -3.85 6.93
N PRO A 185 9.60 -2.96 6.29
CA PRO A 185 9.59 -1.54 6.59
C PRO A 185 8.18 -0.92 6.51
N CYS A 186 7.93 0.08 7.34
CA CYS A 186 6.69 0.84 7.24
C CYS A 186 6.66 1.64 5.94
N ARG A 187 5.51 1.63 5.26
CA ARG A 187 5.32 2.28 3.96
C ARG A 187 4.62 3.65 4.05
N GLY A 188 4.24 4.07 5.26
CA GLY A 188 3.73 5.44 5.49
C GLY A 188 2.26 5.66 5.13
N CYS A 189 1.42 4.62 5.06
CA CYS A 189 0.00 4.74 4.69
C CYS A 189 -0.89 5.44 5.74
N LYS A 190 -0.35 5.72 6.94
CA LYS A 190 -1.02 6.42 8.02
C LYS A 190 -0.13 7.55 8.53
N PRO A 191 -0.10 8.70 7.82
CA PRO A 191 0.83 9.77 8.12
C PRO A 191 0.52 10.39 9.48
N SER A 192 1.56 10.65 10.28
CA SER A 192 1.43 11.34 11.58
C SER A 192 1.63 12.85 11.50
N ILE A 193 2.09 13.32 10.34
CA ILE A 193 2.55 14.69 10.10
C ILE A 193 2.28 15.09 8.65
N ASP A 194 2.00 16.39 8.41
CA ASP A 194 1.82 16.92 7.05
C ASP A 194 3.02 16.67 6.13
N ARG A 195 2.79 16.57 4.82
CA ARG A 195 3.86 16.38 3.81
C ARG A 195 4.87 15.30 4.24
N SER A 196 4.36 14.18 4.75
CA SER A 196 5.16 13.09 5.32
C SER A 196 6.26 12.62 4.37
N GLY A 197 5.98 12.53 3.07
CA GLY A 197 6.97 12.12 2.07
C GLY A 197 8.18 13.06 1.97
N ILE A 198 7.96 14.38 2.01
CA ILE A 198 9.08 15.36 2.00
C ILE A 198 9.91 15.21 3.27
N ARG A 199 9.25 15.05 4.42
CA ARG A 199 9.92 14.91 5.71
C ARG A 199 10.70 13.60 5.80
N MET A 200 10.15 12.51 5.26
CA MET A 200 10.84 11.23 5.18
C MET A 200 12.03 11.28 4.21
N LEU A 201 11.88 11.92 3.06
CA LEU A 201 12.97 12.14 2.11
C LEU A 201 14.11 12.94 2.74
N ALA A 202 13.79 14.02 3.47
CA ALA A 202 14.80 14.83 4.16
C ALA A 202 15.53 14.02 5.24
N MET A 203 14.80 13.25 6.05
CA MET A 203 15.38 12.41 7.11
C MET A 203 16.26 11.31 6.52
N PHE A 204 15.76 10.54 5.55
CA PHE A 204 16.52 9.43 4.95
C PHE A 204 17.72 9.94 4.14
N GLY A 205 17.55 11.03 3.38
CA GLY A 205 18.65 11.67 2.66
C GLY A 205 19.73 12.22 3.60
N THR A 206 19.37 12.64 4.82
CA THR A 206 20.36 13.01 5.84
C THR A 206 21.13 11.79 6.34
N LEU A 207 20.47 10.65 6.57
CA LEU A 207 21.15 9.41 6.97
C LEU A 207 22.08 8.89 5.86
N ALA A 208 21.71 9.08 4.59
CA ALA A 208 22.53 8.72 3.44
C ALA A 208 23.77 9.61 3.23
N GLY A 209 24.08 10.54 4.15
CA GLY A 209 25.17 11.51 3.99
C GLY A 209 26.59 10.93 3.84
N ASN A 210 26.80 9.66 4.20
CA ASN A 210 28.06 8.94 3.99
C ASN A 210 28.12 8.16 2.66
N ILE A 211 27.03 8.09 1.91
CA ILE A 211 26.97 7.36 0.64
C ILE A 211 27.55 8.26 -0.45
N GLU A 212 28.52 7.75 -1.19
CA GLU A 212 29.13 8.49 -2.29
C GLU A 212 28.13 8.66 -3.44
N ILE A 213 28.11 9.87 -4.02
CA ILE A 213 27.24 10.22 -5.13
C ILE A 213 28.12 10.71 -6.28
N ALA A 214 27.92 10.14 -7.46
CA ALA A 214 28.56 10.62 -8.67
C ALA A 214 28.09 12.06 -8.92
N THR A 215 29.03 13.00 -8.91
CA THR A 215 28.75 14.41 -9.17
C THR A 215 29.72 14.98 -10.19
N GLU A 216 29.21 15.90 -11.01
CA GLU A 216 30.02 16.65 -11.95
C GLU A 216 29.67 18.13 -11.93
N HIS A 217 30.62 18.97 -12.31
CA HIS A 217 30.41 20.40 -12.34
C HIS A 217 29.39 20.79 -13.42
N SER A 218 28.47 21.70 -13.09
CA SER A 218 27.61 22.29 -14.12
C SER A 218 28.43 23.14 -15.09
N VAL A 219 28.23 22.91 -16.40
CA VAL A 219 28.89 23.66 -17.50
C VAL A 219 28.67 25.18 -17.39
N LYS A 220 27.61 25.62 -16.70
CA LYS A 220 27.24 27.03 -16.52
C LYS A 220 27.60 27.59 -15.14
N GLY A 221 28.39 26.87 -14.35
CA GLY A 221 29.05 27.36 -13.13
C GLY A 221 28.11 27.89 -12.06
N ALA A 222 27.71 27.03 -11.11
CA ALA A 222 27.25 27.47 -9.78
C ALA A 222 27.04 26.30 -8.79
N THR A 223 26.77 25.08 -9.28
CA THR A 223 26.49 23.91 -8.43
C THR A 223 26.96 22.63 -9.11
N ASP A 224 27.26 21.61 -8.30
CA ASP A 224 27.37 20.23 -8.75
C ASP A 224 26.01 19.75 -9.28
N LYS A 225 26.04 18.86 -10.28
CA LYS A 225 24.88 18.05 -10.71
C LYS A 225 25.21 16.57 -10.51
N LEU A 226 24.19 15.72 -10.50
CA LEU A 226 24.41 14.28 -10.60
C LEU A 226 25.18 13.98 -11.89
N GLY A 227 26.25 13.21 -11.76
CA GLY A 227 27.01 12.70 -12.89
C GLY A 227 26.26 11.57 -13.60
N ASP A 228 26.70 11.25 -14.81
CA ASP A 228 26.18 10.10 -15.57
C ASP A 228 26.84 8.76 -15.15
N GLU A 229 27.83 8.81 -14.25
CA GLU A 229 28.46 7.61 -13.67
C GLU A 229 27.50 6.91 -12.70
N VAL A 230 27.61 5.58 -12.64
CA VAL A 230 26.83 4.78 -11.68
C VAL A 230 27.31 5.06 -10.27
N ASP A 231 26.37 5.31 -9.36
CA ASP A 231 26.64 5.49 -7.93
C ASP A 231 25.66 4.68 -7.06
N ASP A 232 26.09 4.37 -5.83
CA ASP A 232 25.34 3.50 -4.92
C ASP A 232 23.97 4.09 -4.55
N LEU A 233 23.85 5.41 -4.49
CA LEU A 233 22.59 6.06 -4.12
C LEU A 233 21.56 5.94 -5.26
N THR A 234 21.95 6.26 -6.49
CA THR A 234 21.03 6.24 -7.65
C THR A 234 20.65 4.83 -8.06
N ASP A 235 21.56 3.85 -7.91
CA ASP A 235 21.27 2.43 -8.18
C ASP A 235 20.38 1.79 -7.09
N SER A 236 20.58 2.17 -5.83
CA SER A 236 19.81 1.63 -4.70
C SER A 236 18.45 2.30 -4.52
N LEU A 237 18.27 3.54 -5.01
CA LEU A 237 17.03 4.31 -4.84
C LEU A 237 16.51 4.91 -6.17
N PRO A 238 16.30 4.09 -7.22
CA PRO A 238 15.92 4.59 -8.54
C PRO A 238 14.50 5.17 -8.57
N ASP A 239 13.63 4.76 -7.63
CA ASP A 239 12.24 5.22 -7.55
C ASP A 239 11.96 6.09 -6.32
N VAL A 240 12.43 7.33 -6.35
CA VAL A 240 12.17 8.30 -5.27
C VAL A 240 10.66 8.53 -5.07
N VAL A 241 9.86 8.58 -6.13
CA VAL A 241 8.43 8.92 -6.02
C VAL A 241 7.65 7.80 -5.34
N GLY A 242 7.83 6.55 -5.76
CA GLY A 242 7.14 5.39 -5.19
C GLY A 242 7.64 5.01 -3.80
N ASN A 243 8.85 5.42 -3.42
CA ASN A 243 9.39 5.20 -2.08
C ASN A 243 8.88 6.23 -1.05
N PHE A 244 9.02 7.53 -1.33
CA PHE A 244 8.72 8.56 -0.33
C PHE A 244 7.29 9.10 -0.42
N PHE A 245 6.65 9.07 -1.58
CA PHE A 245 5.37 9.72 -1.83
C PHE A 245 4.24 8.75 -2.13
N ARG A 246 4.45 7.45 -1.84
CA ARG A 246 3.54 6.33 -2.15
C ARG A 246 2.08 6.63 -1.88
N PHE A 247 1.78 7.21 -0.72
CA PHE A 247 0.41 7.47 -0.30
C PHE A 247 0.05 8.96 -0.27
N THR A 248 1.01 9.86 -0.48
CA THR A 248 0.83 11.30 -0.20
C THR A 248 1.24 12.19 -1.36
N LEU A 249 1.42 11.65 -2.57
CA LEU A 249 1.84 12.42 -3.74
C LEU A 249 0.96 13.66 -3.99
N PRO A 250 -0.39 13.59 -3.97
CA PRO A 250 -1.25 14.77 -4.20
C PRO A 250 -1.12 15.84 -3.12
N THR A 251 -0.87 15.44 -1.87
CA THR A 251 -0.77 16.36 -0.72
C THR A 251 0.64 16.88 -0.50
N SER A 252 1.62 16.41 -1.28
CA SER A 252 3.02 16.81 -1.20
C SER A 252 3.41 17.95 -2.16
N GLY A 253 2.49 18.42 -3.00
CA GLY A 253 2.72 19.57 -3.89
C GLY A 253 3.57 19.25 -5.14
N PHE A 254 3.70 17.98 -5.51
CA PHE A 254 4.36 17.61 -6.76
C PHE A 254 3.51 18.01 -7.97
N PRO A 255 4.13 18.51 -9.06
CA PRO A 255 3.41 18.74 -10.30
C PRO A 255 2.98 17.40 -10.91
N LYS A 256 1.78 17.39 -11.50
CA LYS A 256 1.25 16.26 -12.27
C LYS A 256 1.91 16.18 -13.64
N GLY A 257 1.97 15.00 -14.24
CA GLY A 257 2.40 14.82 -15.64
C GLY A 257 3.86 15.15 -15.92
N ARG A 258 4.76 14.94 -14.95
CA ARG A 258 6.21 15.08 -15.14
C ARG A 258 6.78 14.08 -16.13
N ILE A 259 6.14 12.91 -16.25
CA ILE A 259 6.52 11.81 -17.12
C ILE A 259 5.32 11.50 -18.01
N PRO A 260 5.50 11.08 -19.28
CA PRO A 260 4.38 10.61 -20.10
C PRO A 260 3.68 9.39 -19.47
N SER A 261 2.36 9.32 -19.61
CA SER A 261 1.61 8.09 -19.34
C SER A 261 2.01 7.01 -20.34
N SER A 262 2.05 5.77 -19.84
CA SER A 262 2.40 4.59 -20.63
C SER A 262 1.34 3.50 -20.52
N GLY A 263 0.15 3.81 -19.99
CA GLY A 263 -0.91 2.83 -19.80
C GLY A 263 -2.14 3.41 -19.09
N SER A 264 -3.00 2.51 -18.64
CA SER A 264 -4.10 2.83 -17.72
C SER A 264 -3.58 3.35 -16.37
N LEU A 265 -4.50 3.93 -15.58
CA LEU A 265 -4.17 4.42 -14.24
C LEU A 265 -3.53 3.33 -13.37
N LEU A 266 -4.07 2.10 -13.41
CA LEU A 266 -3.54 0.98 -12.63
C LEU A 266 -2.13 0.58 -13.09
N GLU A 267 -1.90 0.46 -14.40
CA GLU A 267 -0.59 0.13 -14.97
C GLU A 267 0.45 1.21 -14.61
N ASP A 268 0.05 2.47 -14.65
CA ASP A 268 0.90 3.62 -14.31
C ASP A 268 1.28 3.72 -12.82
N VAL A 269 0.59 2.99 -11.93
CA VAL A 269 1.03 2.81 -10.53
C VAL A 269 2.25 1.89 -10.43
N PHE A 270 2.32 0.87 -11.28
CA PHE A 270 3.37 -0.16 -11.29
C PHE A 270 4.58 0.21 -12.16
N ILE A 271 4.37 0.87 -13.29
CA ILE A 271 5.48 1.21 -14.19
C ILE A 271 6.41 2.22 -13.50
N GLY A 272 7.70 1.93 -13.50
CA GLY A 272 8.71 2.67 -12.74
C GLY A 272 8.93 2.14 -11.31
N ARG A 273 8.21 1.08 -10.91
CA ARG A 273 8.45 0.38 -9.63
C ARG A 273 9.43 -0.75 -9.82
N LEU A 274 10.08 -1.10 -8.73
CA LEU A 274 11.04 -2.19 -8.69
C LEU A 274 10.31 -3.52 -8.45
N ILE A 275 10.87 -4.61 -8.98
CA ILE A 275 10.31 -5.95 -8.83
C ILE A 275 10.06 -6.34 -7.36
N GLU A 276 10.99 -6.03 -6.47
CA GLU A 276 10.86 -6.33 -5.04
C GLU A 276 9.69 -5.60 -4.36
N GLU A 277 9.20 -4.50 -4.94
CA GLU A 277 8.03 -3.78 -4.44
C GLU A 277 6.71 -4.37 -4.94
N ILE A 278 6.72 -5.21 -5.98
CA ILE A 278 5.51 -5.77 -6.59
C ILE A 278 4.64 -6.47 -5.55
N PRO A 279 5.13 -7.44 -4.75
CA PRO A 279 4.29 -8.12 -3.76
C PRO A 279 3.61 -7.17 -2.77
N LEU A 280 4.32 -6.10 -2.41
CA LEU A 280 3.83 -5.09 -1.48
C LEU A 280 2.74 -4.23 -2.12
N ILE A 281 2.91 -3.85 -3.40
CA ILE A 281 1.96 -3.03 -4.14
C ILE A 281 0.71 -3.83 -4.51
N THR A 282 0.86 -5.04 -5.05
CA THR A 282 -0.27 -5.93 -5.38
C THR A 282 -1.07 -6.29 -4.14
N GLY A 283 -0.36 -6.50 -3.02
CA GLY A 283 -0.93 -6.69 -1.71
C GLY A 283 -1.86 -5.53 -1.32
N LEU A 284 -1.61 -4.28 -1.73
CA LEU A 284 -2.49 -3.12 -1.46
C LEU A 284 -3.66 -3.04 -2.47
N LEU A 285 -3.35 -3.23 -3.76
CA LEU A 285 -4.24 -2.91 -4.88
C LEU A 285 -5.24 -4.02 -5.22
N GLY A 286 -4.93 -5.28 -4.93
CA GLY A 286 -5.76 -6.42 -5.39
C GLY A 286 -7.08 -6.60 -4.64
N GLY A 287 -7.38 -5.77 -3.64
CA GLY A 287 -8.69 -5.79 -3.02
C GLY A 287 -9.01 -7.08 -2.30
N ALA A 288 -10.22 -7.60 -2.53
CA ALA A 288 -10.63 -8.93 -2.07
C ALA A 288 -9.88 -10.07 -2.80
N LYS A 289 -9.20 -9.79 -3.91
CA LYS A 289 -8.39 -10.73 -4.69
C LYS A 289 -6.88 -10.45 -4.58
N SER A 290 -6.47 -9.84 -3.47
CA SER A 290 -5.08 -9.43 -3.27
C SER A 290 -4.12 -10.61 -3.14
N ILE A 291 -4.56 -11.77 -2.66
CA ILE A 291 -3.73 -12.96 -2.53
C ILE A 291 -3.46 -13.55 -3.91
N SER A 292 -4.50 -13.87 -4.68
CA SER A 292 -4.32 -14.45 -6.02
C SER A 292 -3.59 -13.51 -6.96
N LEU A 293 -3.85 -12.21 -6.92
CA LEU A 293 -3.09 -11.21 -7.69
C LEU A 293 -1.60 -11.25 -7.33
N THR A 294 -1.28 -11.19 -6.04
CA THR A 294 0.11 -11.17 -5.55
C THR A 294 0.85 -12.44 -5.92
N LEU A 295 0.22 -13.61 -5.74
CA LEU A 295 0.82 -14.90 -6.08
C LEU A 295 1.04 -15.05 -7.58
N LYS A 296 0.09 -14.62 -8.43
CA LYS A 296 0.29 -14.65 -9.90
C LYS A 296 1.53 -13.86 -10.33
N PHE A 297 1.76 -12.67 -9.76
CA PHE A 297 2.97 -11.88 -10.00
C PHE A 297 4.23 -12.61 -9.55
N ILE A 298 4.27 -13.06 -8.29
CA ILE A 298 5.43 -13.75 -7.72
C ILE A 298 5.76 -15.01 -8.54
N GLU A 299 4.77 -15.87 -8.78
CA GLU A 299 4.95 -17.16 -9.45
C GLU A 299 5.34 -17.00 -10.92
N SER A 300 4.94 -15.89 -11.58
CA SER A 300 5.39 -15.60 -12.94
C SER A 300 6.90 -15.40 -13.03
N TYR A 301 7.48 -14.73 -12.03
CA TYR A 301 8.91 -14.50 -11.94
C TYR A 301 9.64 -15.77 -11.53
N GLU A 302 9.16 -16.44 -10.48
CA GLU A 302 9.77 -17.67 -9.96
C GLU A 302 9.83 -18.75 -11.04
N LYS A 303 8.76 -18.94 -11.81
CA LYS A 303 8.72 -19.93 -12.91
C LYS A 303 9.70 -19.60 -14.03
N ALA A 304 9.78 -18.33 -14.44
CA ALA A 304 10.64 -17.91 -15.54
C ALA A 304 12.14 -18.01 -15.18
N ASN A 305 12.47 -17.75 -13.91
CA ASN A 305 13.85 -17.78 -13.40
C ASN A 305 14.21 -19.06 -12.64
N GLN A 306 13.37 -20.11 -12.70
CA GLN A 306 13.62 -21.42 -12.08
C GLN A 306 13.85 -21.36 -10.57
N ILE A 307 13.17 -20.44 -9.87
CA ILE A 307 13.20 -20.35 -8.41
C ILE A 307 12.30 -21.45 -7.86
N GLU A 308 12.90 -22.50 -7.30
CA GLU A 308 12.16 -23.58 -6.66
C GLU A 308 11.65 -23.17 -5.27
N VAL A 309 10.39 -23.47 -4.99
CA VAL A 309 9.77 -23.24 -3.67
C VAL A 309 9.43 -24.57 -3.01
N SER A 310 9.61 -24.64 -1.69
CA SER A 310 9.37 -25.86 -0.92
C SER A 310 7.89 -26.25 -0.88
N GLU A 311 7.62 -27.51 -0.50
CA GLU A 311 6.26 -27.98 -0.25
C GLU A 311 5.57 -27.20 0.89
N GLN A 312 6.32 -26.76 1.90
CA GLN A 312 5.77 -25.94 2.99
C GLN A 312 5.35 -24.55 2.48
N THR A 313 6.13 -23.92 1.60
CA THR A 313 5.73 -22.67 0.94
C THR A 313 4.45 -22.86 0.13
N LYS A 314 4.38 -23.92 -0.69
CA LYS A 314 3.18 -24.24 -1.50
C LYS A 314 1.95 -24.46 -0.63
N LYS A 315 2.09 -25.18 0.48
CA LYS A 315 1.02 -25.43 1.45
C LYS A 315 0.44 -24.13 2.00
N TYR A 316 1.29 -23.18 2.43
CA TYR A 316 0.81 -21.89 2.93
C TYR A 316 0.17 -21.02 1.85
N ARG A 317 0.73 -20.97 0.64
CA ARG A 317 0.13 -20.25 -0.50
C ARG A 317 -1.25 -20.82 -0.86
N ASN A 318 -1.39 -22.14 -0.91
CA ASN A 318 -2.67 -22.81 -1.15
C ASN A 318 -3.70 -22.50 -0.05
N LYS A 319 -3.27 -22.48 1.21
CA LYS A 319 -4.15 -22.10 2.34
C LYS A 319 -4.64 -20.66 2.21
N LEU A 320 -3.79 -19.72 1.79
CA LEU A 320 -4.18 -18.34 1.52
C LEU A 320 -5.20 -18.23 0.38
N LEU A 321 -5.03 -18.97 -0.72
CA LEU A 321 -5.98 -18.98 -1.84
C LEU A 321 -7.37 -19.52 -1.44
N LEU A 322 -7.41 -20.54 -0.59
CA LEU A 322 -8.68 -21.05 -0.03
C LEU A 322 -9.36 -20.00 0.85
N LEU A 323 -8.59 -19.31 1.71
CA LEU A 323 -9.11 -18.23 2.54
C LEU A 323 -9.63 -17.05 1.72
N GLU A 324 -8.97 -16.70 0.62
CA GLU A 324 -9.46 -15.67 -0.32
C GLU A 324 -10.82 -16.06 -0.90
N THR A 325 -10.96 -17.31 -1.35
CA THR A 325 -12.21 -17.82 -1.91
C THR A 325 -13.35 -17.74 -0.90
N ASP A 326 -13.10 -18.11 0.35
CA ASP A 326 -14.11 -18.02 1.40
C ASP A 326 -14.40 -16.57 1.83
N LEU A 327 -13.40 -15.69 1.77
CA LEU A 327 -13.56 -14.27 2.07
C LEU A 327 -14.50 -13.61 1.06
N LEU A 328 -14.35 -13.93 -0.24
CA LEU A 328 -15.25 -13.44 -1.29
C LEU A 328 -16.70 -13.84 -1.02
N LYS A 329 -16.95 -15.11 -0.64
CA LYS A 329 -18.31 -15.57 -0.28
C LYS A 329 -18.86 -14.78 0.91
N ALA A 330 -18.06 -14.55 1.95
CA ALA A 330 -18.47 -13.78 3.11
C ALA A 330 -18.79 -12.31 2.78
N ILE A 331 -18.06 -11.71 1.83
CA ILE A 331 -18.35 -10.36 1.32
C ILE A 331 -19.67 -10.35 0.55
N GLU A 332 -19.88 -11.30 -0.36
CA GLU A 332 -21.11 -11.41 -1.16
C GLU A 332 -22.36 -11.64 -0.29
N SER A 333 -22.24 -12.43 0.78
CA SER A 333 -23.32 -12.67 1.74
C SER A 333 -23.42 -11.61 2.83
N GLU A 334 -22.53 -10.60 2.81
CA GLU A 334 -22.40 -9.56 3.83
C GLU A 334 -22.30 -10.11 5.28
N ASP A 335 -21.63 -11.26 5.45
CA ASP A 335 -21.46 -11.95 6.73
C ASP A 335 -20.27 -11.38 7.50
N ALA A 336 -20.56 -10.40 8.37
CA ALA A 336 -19.53 -9.69 9.12
C ALA A 336 -18.73 -10.57 10.11
N PRO A 337 -19.36 -11.43 10.94
CA PRO A 337 -18.61 -12.38 11.77
C PRO A 337 -17.68 -13.28 10.97
N LYS A 338 -18.15 -13.81 9.83
CA LYS A 338 -17.32 -14.67 8.98
C LYS A 338 -16.18 -13.90 8.33
N TYR A 339 -16.45 -12.68 7.87
CA TYR A 339 -15.42 -11.77 7.36
C TYR A 339 -14.31 -11.52 8.39
N ARG A 340 -14.66 -11.24 9.64
CA ARG A 340 -13.70 -11.07 10.74
C ARG A 340 -12.84 -12.33 10.92
N GLU A 341 -13.48 -13.49 11.06
CA GLU A 341 -12.80 -14.78 11.23
C GLU A 341 -11.78 -15.05 10.11
N LEU A 342 -12.19 -14.82 8.86
CA LEU A 342 -11.35 -15.09 7.69
C LEU A 342 -10.19 -14.09 7.57
N THR A 343 -10.44 -12.80 7.79
CA THR A 343 -9.36 -11.79 7.75
C THR A 343 -8.34 -12.02 8.86
N ASP A 344 -8.75 -12.46 10.04
CA ASP A 344 -7.81 -12.80 11.12
C ASP A 344 -6.95 -14.04 10.77
N LYS A 345 -7.51 -15.04 10.10
CA LYS A 345 -6.75 -16.18 9.56
C LYS A 345 -5.79 -15.79 8.43
N ILE A 346 -6.17 -14.81 7.60
CA ILE A 346 -5.26 -14.28 6.57
C ILE A 346 -4.10 -13.54 7.24
N ARG A 347 -4.38 -12.67 8.22
CA ARG A 347 -3.35 -11.96 8.99
C ARG A 347 -2.36 -12.90 9.67
N SER A 348 -2.81 -14.04 10.21
CA SER A 348 -1.89 -14.98 10.87
C SER A 348 -0.88 -15.65 9.93
N ILE A 349 -1.14 -15.67 8.61
CA ILE A 349 -0.25 -16.29 7.61
C ILE A 349 0.47 -15.21 6.79
N ALA A 350 -0.29 -14.31 6.20
CA ALA A 350 0.21 -13.25 5.33
C ALA A 350 0.73 -12.02 6.10
N GLY A 351 0.66 -12.07 7.44
CA GLY A 351 1.03 -11.03 8.37
C GLY A 351 -0.05 -9.96 8.53
N ASN A 352 -0.49 -9.38 7.42
CA ASN A 352 -1.53 -8.35 7.46
C ASN A 352 -2.42 -8.45 6.23
N MET A 353 -3.46 -7.63 6.16
CA MET A 353 -4.36 -7.62 5.00
C MET A 353 -3.70 -7.09 3.72
N ASN A 354 -2.47 -6.59 3.79
CA ASN A 354 -1.65 -6.22 2.62
C ASN A 354 -0.51 -7.19 2.34
N LEU A 355 -0.58 -8.38 2.93
CA LEU A 355 0.30 -9.50 2.65
C LEU A 355 1.79 -9.20 2.90
N SER A 356 2.10 -8.38 3.90
CA SER A 356 3.48 -7.97 4.16
C SER A 356 4.41 -9.13 4.50
N ASN A 357 3.91 -10.30 4.89
CA ASN A 357 4.73 -11.48 5.10
C ASN A 357 5.04 -12.27 3.81
N VAL A 358 4.23 -12.11 2.75
CA VAL A 358 4.35 -12.87 1.50
C VAL A 358 5.43 -12.24 0.62
N PHE A 359 6.34 -13.05 0.09
CA PHE A 359 7.42 -12.57 -0.78
C PHE A 359 7.86 -13.65 -1.80
N TYR A 360 8.82 -13.31 -2.64
CA TYR A 360 9.50 -14.27 -3.51
C TYR A 360 10.17 -15.37 -2.68
N GLY A 361 10.10 -16.62 -3.15
CA GLY A 361 10.63 -17.80 -2.47
C GLY A 361 9.78 -18.32 -1.31
N GLY A 362 9.07 -17.45 -0.59
CA GLY A 362 8.30 -17.84 0.59
C GLY A 362 7.79 -16.68 1.43
N PHE A 363 8.13 -16.70 2.73
CA PHE A 363 7.62 -15.76 3.73
C PHE A 363 8.74 -15.13 4.55
N LYS A 364 8.55 -13.89 4.99
CA LYS A 364 9.59 -13.10 5.68
C LYS A 364 9.67 -13.32 7.19
N SER A 365 8.66 -13.96 7.77
CA SER A 365 8.50 -14.20 9.21
C SER A 365 7.84 -15.54 9.48
N ILE A 366 8.10 -16.06 10.67
CA ILE A 366 7.54 -17.33 11.19
C ILE A 366 6.01 -17.27 11.20
N ILE A 367 5.37 -18.30 10.65
CA ILE A 367 3.91 -18.46 10.63
C ILE A 367 3.45 -19.38 11.77
N ASP A 368 4.09 -20.55 11.90
CA ASP A 368 3.86 -21.52 12.97
C ASP A 368 5.19 -21.80 13.67
N PRO A 369 5.29 -21.64 15.00
CA PRO A 369 6.52 -21.91 15.75
C PRO A 369 6.96 -23.37 15.73
N ASN A 370 6.09 -24.31 15.31
CA ASN A 370 6.42 -25.73 15.19
C ASN A 370 7.02 -26.11 13.82
N ASP A 371 6.95 -25.23 12.82
CA ASP A 371 7.56 -25.46 11.51
C ASP A 371 9.03 -25.03 11.51
N ASP A 372 9.86 -25.68 10.69
CA ASP A 372 11.20 -25.17 10.37
C ASP A 372 11.07 -23.97 9.42
N PHE A 373 11.36 -22.77 9.94
CA PHE A 373 11.28 -21.55 9.14
C PHE A 373 12.21 -21.57 7.92
N ASN A 374 13.34 -22.27 7.97
CA ASN A 374 14.28 -22.32 6.85
C ASN A 374 13.66 -22.98 5.61
N GLU A 375 12.64 -23.84 5.77
CA GLU A 375 11.96 -24.47 4.64
C GLU A 375 11.13 -23.50 3.81
N TYR A 376 10.61 -22.41 4.40
CA TYR A 376 9.68 -21.50 3.73
C TYR A 376 10.09 -20.02 3.85
N LYS A 377 11.34 -19.77 4.25
CA LYS A 377 11.89 -18.42 4.36
C LYS A 377 12.12 -17.81 2.97
N ALA A 378 11.70 -16.57 2.80
CA ALA A 378 12.03 -15.76 1.63
C ALA A 378 13.54 -15.48 1.54
N HIS A 379 14.08 -15.42 0.32
CA HIS A 379 15.50 -15.21 0.05
C HIS A 379 15.69 -14.09 -0.98
N VAL A 380 16.90 -13.52 -1.03
CA VAL A 380 17.32 -12.63 -2.12
C VAL A 380 17.27 -13.39 -3.43
N PHE A 381 16.82 -12.73 -4.47
CA PHE A 381 16.80 -13.26 -5.82
C PHE A 381 17.59 -12.36 -6.75
N ASP A 382 18.19 -12.95 -7.78
CA ASP A 382 18.82 -12.18 -8.83
C ASP A 382 17.75 -11.42 -9.62
N VAL A 383 18.03 -10.16 -9.94
CA VAL A 383 17.20 -9.36 -10.83
C VAL A 383 17.56 -9.69 -12.27
N VAL A 384 16.60 -10.24 -13.00
CA VAL A 384 16.79 -10.67 -14.39
C VAL A 384 15.91 -9.82 -15.30
N GLU A 385 16.51 -9.25 -16.35
CA GLU A 385 15.77 -8.57 -17.41
C GLU A 385 14.93 -9.58 -18.18
N GLY A 386 13.69 -9.22 -18.53
CA GLY A 386 12.86 -10.08 -19.37
C GLY A 386 11.38 -9.77 -19.34
N THR A 387 10.62 -10.65 -19.99
CA THR A 387 9.16 -10.62 -20.04
C THR A 387 8.57 -11.77 -19.25
N TYR A 388 7.67 -11.44 -18.33
CA TYR A 388 7.06 -12.38 -17.39
C TYR A 388 5.56 -12.44 -17.60
N LYS A 389 4.99 -13.66 -17.59
CA LYS A 389 3.57 -13.87 -17.87
C LYS A 389 2.98 -15.00 -17.04
N ASN A 390 1.84 -14.73 -16.41
CA ASN A 390 1.04 -15.73 -15.71
C ASN A 390 -0.45 -15.35 -15.71
N GLY A 391 -1.24 -16.08 -16.52
CA GLY A 391 -2.68 -15.89 -16.62
C GLY A 391 -3.06 -14.46 -17.03
N SER A 392 -3.57 -13.69 -16.07
CA SER A 392 -4.09 -12.33 -16.26
C SER A 392 -3.02 -11.24 -16.21
N ILE A 393 -1.74 -11.60 -16.09
CA ILE A 393 -0.66 -10.66 -15.79
C ILE A 393 0.49 -10.87 -16.78
N GLU A 394 0.99 -9.78 -17.35
CA GLU A 394 2.19 -9.74 -18.18
C GLU A 394 2.97 -8.47 -17.87
N TYR A 395 4.29 -8.56 -17.65
CA TYR A 395 5.14 -7.38 -17.40
C TYR A 395 6.57 -7.58 -17.91
N THR A 396 7.27 -6.47 -18.12
CA THR A 396 8.67 -6.44 -18.53
C THR A 396 9.53 -5.74 -17.49
N LEU A 397 10.72 -6.27 -17.24
CA LEU A 397 11.73 -5.67 -16.37
C LEU A 397 12.91 -5.20 -17.21
N ASP A 398 13.55 -4.11 -16.78
CA ASP A 398 14.86 -3.69 -17.27
C ASP A 398 16.01 -4.33 -16.45
N PRO A 399 17.29 -4.08 -16.80
CA PRO A 399 18.43 -4.71 -16.13
C PRO A 399 18.55 -4.42 -14.63
N ILE A 400 17.94 -3.35 -14.12
CA ILE A 400 17.97 -3.01 -12.68
C ILE A 400 16.65 -3.35 -11.98
N GLY A 401 15.74 -4.04 -12.68
CA GLY A 401 14.51 -4.60 -12.12
C GLY A 401 13.35 -3.61 -12.09
N ILE A 402 13.40 -2.53 -12.86
CA ILE A 402 12.28 -1.60 -12.99
C ILE A 402 11.27 -2.16 -13.98
N ILE A 403 10.00 -2.11 -13.60
CA ILE A 403 8.88 -2.45 -14.48
C ILE A 403 8.75 -1.39 -15.58
N LYS A 404 8.95 -1.79 -16.84
CA LYS A 404 8.84 -0.90 -18.01
C LYS A 404 7.45 -0.93 -18.62
N GLU A 405 6.90 -2.13 -18.75
CA GLU A 405 5.55 -2.36 -19.25
C GLU A 405 4.83 -3.35 -18.34
N ILE A 406 3.52 -3.21 -18.24
CA ILE A 406 2.66 -4.11 -17.48
C ILE A 406 1.27 -4.11 -18.07
N LYS A 407 0.64 -5.27 -18.14
CA LYS A 407 -0.75 -5.48 -18.52
C LYS A 407 -1.41 -6.35 -17.47
N ILE A 408 -2.54 -5.87 -16.98
CA ILE A 408 -3.35 -6.57 -15.99
C ILE A 408 -4.75 -6.72 -16.59
N ASN A 409 -5.14 -7.95 -16.92
CA ASN A 409 -6.49 -8.23 -17.38
C ASN A 409 -7.43 -8.27 -16.17
N GLU A 410 -8.05 -7.12 -15.88
CA GLU A 410 -8.96 -6.92 -14.75
C GLU A 410 -10.21 -7.84 -14.81
N GLU A 411 -10.66 -8.27 -15.99
CA GLU A 411 -11.80 -9.19 -16.13
C GLU A 411 -11.45 -10.61 -15.65
N LEU A 412 -10.17 -10.97 -15.67
CA LEU A 412 -9.62 -12.24 -15.21
C LEU A 412 -9.05 -12.17 -13.78
N LEU A 413 -9.14 -11.00 -13.14
CA LEU A 413 -8.81 -10.83 -11.73
C LEU A 413 -9.94 -11.33 -10.88
#